data_AF-A0A419SSS4-F1
#
_entry.id   AF-A0A419SSS4-F1
#
_cell.length_a   1.000
_cell.length_b   1.000
_cell.length_c   1.000
_cell.angle_alpha   90.00
_cell.angle_beta   90.00
_cell.angle_gamma   90.00
#
_symmetry.space_group_name_H-M   'P 1'
#
loop_
_entity.id
_entity.type
_entity.pdbx_description
1 polymer ?
#
loop_
_entity_poly.entity_id
_entity_poly.type
_entity_poly.pdbx_seq_one_letter_code
_entity_poly.pdbx_strand_id
1 'polypeptide(L)' 'MNQEKLDRINALYHKSKSVGLSEEEKAEQAALRKDYIESIRSSLRGNLNSISIQEEDGSITDLGEKYGKVRKE' A
#
# COMPACT_ATOMS: atom_id res chain seq x y z
N MET A 1 -1.89 4.40 8.85
CA MET A 1 -1.74 5.62 8.02
C MET A 1 -2.93 6.52 8.28
N ASN A 2 -2.75 7.83 8.49
CA ASN A 2 -3.83 8.79 8.76
C ASN A 2 -3.68 10.03 7.85
N GLN A 3 -4.69 10.91 7.87
CA GLN A 3 -4.72 12.12 7.04
C GLN A 3 -3.51 13.03 7.31
N GLU A 4 -3.14 13.21 8.57
CA GLU A 4 -2.00 14.06 8.97
C GLU A 4 -0.67 13.58 8.35
N LYS A 5 -0.41 12.26 8.36
CA LYS A 5 0.79 11.69 7.71
C LYS A 5 0.76 11.88 6.18
N LEU A 6 -0.42 11.80 5.56
CA LEU A 6 -0.56 12.05 4.12
C LEU A 6 -0.29 13.51 3.77
N ASP A 7 -0.84 14.43 4.55
CA ASP A 7 -0.63 15.87 4.39
C ASP A 7 0.85 16.21 4.57
N ARG A 8 1.52 15.57 5.53
CA ARG A 8 2.97 15.71 5.72
C ARG A 8 3.78 15.20 4.53
N ILE A 9 3.43 14.05 3.95
CA ILE A 9 4.06 13.54 2.72
C ILE A 9 3.92 14.57 1.58
N ASN A 10 2.73 15.14 1.41
CA ASN A 10 2.45 16.14 0.38
C ASN A 10 3.24 17.44 0.61
N ALA A 11 3.30 17.92 1.84
CA ALA A 11 4.09 19.09 2.21
C ALA A 11 5.59 18.88 1.89
N LEU A 12 6.16 17.74 2.30
CA LEU A 12 7.55 17.37 1.97
C LEU A 12 7.75 17.21 0.46
N TYR A 13 6.77 16.68 -0.26
CA TYR A 13 6.82 16.59 -1.72
C TYR A 13 6.90 17.98 -2.38
N HIS A 14 6.02 18.90 -2.01
CA HIS A 14 6.06 20.26 -2.54
C HIS A 14 7.36 20.99 -2.19
N LYS A 15 7.85 20.84 -0.96
CA LYS A 15 9.13 21.42 -0.53
C LYS A 15 10.31 20.85 -1.32
N SER A 16 10.31 19.54 -1.58
CA SER A 16 11.35 18.89 -2.40
C SER A 16 11.42 19.41 -3.83
N LYS A 17 10.29 19.89 -4.38
CA LYS A 17 10.19 20.45 -5.73
C LYS A 17 10.57 21.92 -5.82
N SER A 18 10.48 22.67 -4.72
CA SER A 18 10.79 24.10 -4.71
C SER A 18 12.23 24.36 -4.27
N VAL A 19 12.52 24.13 -2.99
CA VAL A 19 13.79 24.49 -2.34
C VAL A 19 14.67 23.28 -2.04
N GLY A 20 14.13 22.07 -2.18
CA GLY A 20 14.78 20.83 -1.79
C GLY A 20 14.50 20.46 -0.32
N LEU A 21 14.93 19.26 0.07
CA LEU A 21 14.79 18.74 1.43
C LEU A 21 16.15 18.66 2.12
N SER A 22 16.17 18.92 3.42
CA SER A 22 17.32 18.56 4.26
C SER A 22 17.46 17.03 4.36
N GLU A 23 18.60 16.54 4.82
CA GLU A 23 18.81 15.10 5.02
C GLU A 23 17.81 14.50 6.03
N GLU A 24 17.48 15.25 7.08
CA GLU A 24 16.47 14.87 8.08
C GLU A 24 15.09 14.75 7.44
N GLU A 25 14.72 15.71 6.59
CA GLU A 25 13.43 15.71 5.89
C GLU A 25 13.34 14.61 4.83
N LYS A 26 14.46 14.26 4.18
CA LYS A 26 14.52 13.11 3.28
C LYS A 26 14.29 11.81 4.05
N ALA A 27 14.92 11.66 5.22
CA ALA A 27 14.73 10.50 6.09
C ALA A 27 13.27 10.42 6.58
N GLU A 28 12.68 11.54 7.00
CA GLU A 28 11.27 11.63 7.39
C GLU A 28 10.35 11.22 6.22
N GLN A 29 10.58 11.80 5.03
CA GLN A 29 9.77 11.50 3.85
C GLN A 29 9.87 10.02 3.46
N ALA A 30 11.06 9.43 3.55
CA ALA A 30 11.29 8.02 3.26
C ALA A 30 10.54 7.11 4.24
N ALA A 31 10.60 7.41 5.54
CA ALA A 31 9.87 6.68 6.57
C ALA A 31 8.35 6.77 6.35
N LEU A 32 7.82 7.97 6.13
CA LEU A 32 6.40 8.19 5.89
C LEU A 32 5.91 7.46 4.61
N ARG A 33 6.70 7.46 3.54
CA ARG A 33 6.36 6.74 2.31
C ARG A 33 6.38 5.23 2.50
N LYS A 34 7.32 4.71 3.31
CA LYS A 34 7.35 3.28 3.66
C LYS A 34 6.07 2.88 4.40
N ASP A 35 5.71 3.61 5.45
CA ASP A 35 4.46 3.40 6.19
C ASP A 35 3.23 3.43 5.27
N TYR A 36 3.18 4.39 4.34
CA TYR A 36 2.09 4.50 3.37
C TYR A 36 2.00 3.26 2.48
N ILE A 37 3.11 2.85 1.86
CA ILE A 37 3.16 1.69 0.96
C ILE A 37 2.77 0.41 1.71
N GLU A 38 3.22 0.23 2.95
CA GLU A 38 2.85 -0.92 3.77
C GLU A 38 1.34 -0.94 4.05
N SER A 39 0.75 0.21 4.38
CA SER A 39 -0.70 0.31 4.59
C SER A 39 -1.50 -0.02 3.33
N ILE A 40 -1.08 0.48 2.16
CA ILE A 40 -1.72 0.18 0.87
C ILE A 40 -1.58 -1.30 0.53
N ARG A 41 -0.39 -1.89 0.70
CA ARG A 41 -0.17 -3.32 0.44
C ARG A 41 -1.03 -4.20 1.33
N SER A 42 -1.18 -3.85 2.61
CA SER A 42 -2.04 -4.57 3.53
C SER A 42 -3.50 -4.52 3.09
N SER A 43 -4.02 -3.34 2.77
CA SER A 43 -5.39 -3.18 2.27
C SER A 43 -5.63 -3.93 0.96
N LEU A 44 -4.69 -3.83 0.00
CA LEU A 44 -4.78 -4.56 -1.26
C LEU A 44 -4.79 -6.07 -1.04
N ARG A 45 -3.92 -6.59 -0.17
CA ARG A 45 -3.91 -8.01 0.18
C ARG A 45 -5.25 -8.44 0.77
N GLY A 46 -5.85 -7.65 1.66
CA GLY A 46 -7.18 -7.89 2.20
C GLY A 46 -8.25 -7.97 1.12
N ASN A 47 -8.25 -7.04 0.16
CA ASN A 47 -9.19 -7.08 -0.97
C ASN A 47 -8.99 -8.31 -1.84
N LEU A 48 -7.75 -8.63 -2.22
CA LEU A 48 -7.44 -9.81 -3.02
C LEU A 48 -7.83 -11.11 -2.33
N ASN A 49 -7.68 -11.19 -1.01
CA ASN A 49 -8.09 -12.36 -0.24
C ASN A 49 -9.60 -12.64 -0.31
N SER A 50 -10.42 -11.66 -0.68
CA SER A 50 -11.87 -11.78 -0.82
C SER A 50 -12.34 -11.90 -2.27
N ILE A 51 -11.42 -11.94 -3.24
CA ILE A 51 -11.73 -12.02 -4.66
C ILE A 51 -11.53 -13.46 -5.14
N SER A 52 -12.53 -13.97 -5.86
CA SER A 52 -12.42 -15.19 -6.66
C SER A 52 -12.58 -14.85 -8.13
N ILE A 53 -11.76 -15.46 -8.99
CA ILE A 53 -11.82 -15.33 -10.44
C ILE A 53 -12.47 -16.57 -11.02
N GLN A 54 -13.47 -16.39 -11.88
CA GLN A 54 -13.96 -17.46 -12.75
C GLN A 54 -13.10 -17.48 -14.01
N GLU A 55 -12.40 -18.59 -14.24
CA GLU A 55 -11.54 -18.80 -15.39
C GLU A 55 -12.38 -19.17 -16.64
N GLU A 56 -11.77 -19.12 -17.83
CA GLU A 56 -12.46 -19.43 -19.10
C GLU A 56 -12.99 -20.87 -19.17
N ASP A 57 -12.37 -21.80 -18.44
CA ASP A 57 -12.81 -23.20 -18.34
C ASP A 57 -13.94 -23.42 -17.31
N GLY A 58 -14.39 -22.34 -16.65
CA GLY A 58 -15.44 -22.35 -15.64
C GLY A 58 -14.97 -22.69 -14.23
N SER A 59 -13.69 -23.00 -14.02
CA SER A 59 -13.12 -23.18 -12.68
C SER A 59 -13.06 -21.85 -11.91
N ILE A 60 -13.04 -21.94 -10.57
CA ILE A 60 -12.97 -20.77 -9.69
C ILE A 60 -11.62 -20.76 -8.99
N THR A 61 -10.81 -19.74 -9.26
CA THR A 61 -9.57 -19.46 -8.56
C THR A 61 -9.82 -18.45 -7.44
N ASP A 62 -9.77 -18.91 -6.19
CA ASP A 62 -9.73 -18.01 -5.03
C ASP A 62 -8.31 -17.44 -4.86
N LEU A 63 -8.19 -16.11 -4.95
CA LEU A 63 -6.89 -15.45 -4.88
C LEU A 63 -6.31 -15.45 -3.46
N GLY A 64 -7.15 -15.47 -2.43
CA GLY A 64 -6.76 -15.55 -1.02
C GLY A 64 -6.17 -16.90 -0.65
N GLU A 65 -6.75 -17.99 -1.14
CA GLU A 65 -6.19 -19.34 -0.97
C GLU A 65 -4.90 -19.50 -1.78
N LYS A 66 -4.93 -19.16 -3.07
CA LYS A 66 -3.81 -19.40 -4.00
C LYS A 66 -2.57 -18.58 -3.70
N TYR A 67 -2.73 -17.29 -3.39
CA TYR A 67 -1.60 -16.37 -3.18
C TYR A 67 -1.53 -15.81 -1.75
N GLY A 68 -2.68 -15.71 -1.08
CA GLY A 68 -2.79 -15.19 0.27
C GLY A 68 -2.35 -16.19 1.35
N LYS A 69 -2.35 -17.49 1.06
CA LYS A 69 -2.24 -18.61 2.03
C LYS A 69 -3.31 -18.55 3.12
N VAL A 70 -4.45 -17.92 2.83
CA VAL A 70 -5.60 -17.87 3.74
C VAL A 70 -6.26 -19.25 3.68
N ARG A 71 -6.35 -19.95 4.81
CA ARG A 71 -7.15 -21.18 4.89
C ARG A 71 -8.59 -20.77 5.15
N LYS A 72 -9.54 -21.29 4.38
CA LYS A 72 -10.95 -21.27 4.77
C LYS A 72 -11.16 -22.34 5.84
N GLU A 73 -11.78 -21.95 6.95
CA GLU A 73 -12.27 -22.87 7.98
C GLU A 73 -13.52 -23.63 7.50
#